data_AF-A0A3A5VDF8-F1
#
_entry.id   AF-A0A3A5VDF8-F1
#
_cell.length_a   1.000
_cell.length_b   1.000
_cell.length_c   1.000
_cell.angle_alpha   90.00
_cell.angle_beta   90.00
_cell.angle_gamma   90.00
#
_symmetry.space_group_name_H-M   'P 1'
#
loop_
_entity.id
_entity.type
_entity.pdbx_description
1 polymer ?
#
loop_
_entity_poly.entity_id
_entity_poly.type
_entity_poly.pdbx_seq_one_letter_code
_entity_poly.pdbx_strand_id
1 'polypeptide(L)'
;MPNLLEGHIPPPSMSEDADDVRRALTIVFRGADGLARPDVERAFSFDMEWVAPHEAEEVVNALVAAGWLEERKQNLHLALNLGEVNVPFGWFPRPRRLLHPVSATSASDPSPKAETGKAEGHIPTTSTQPPRSPARVETALTGDPRARLTPRVAKFISRQSGLALDELERRADRKIKAFHLITPWMAYALVAREQGLVMDDIAKALDVA
;
A
#
# COMPACT_ATOMS: atom_id res chain seq x y z
N MET A 1 -23.28 21.21 -29.23
CA MET A 1 -22.97 19.82 -28.86
C MET A 1 -21.47 19.73 -28.64
N PRO A 2 -20.95 19.78 -27.39
CA PRO A 2 -19.54 19.54 -27.16
C PRO A 2 -19.28 18.04 -27.06
N ASN A 3 -18.36 17.57 -27.90
CA ASN A 3 -17.91 16.19 -27.98
C ASN A 3 -17.06 15.86 -26.74
N LEU A 4 -17.35 14.71 -26.13
CA LEU A 4 -16.73 14.21 -24.92
C LEU A 4 -15.25 13.89 -25.20
N LEU A 5 -14.34 14.45 -24.39
CA LEU A 5 -12.91 14.13 -24.43
C LEU A 5 -12.72 12.70 -23.91
N GLU A 6 -12.59 11.75 -24.83
CA GLU A 6 -12.08 10.41 -24.54
C GLU A 6 -10.66 10.55 -23.97
N GLY A 7 -10.50 10.26 -22.68
CA GLY A 7 -9.19 10.23 -22.03
C GLY A 7 -8.35 9.11 -22.63
N HIS A 8 -7.39 9.47 -23.48
CA HIS A 8 -6.36 8.56 -23.96
C HIS A 8 -5.46 8.20 -22.78
N ILE A 9 -5.71 7.07 -22.12
CA ILE A 9 -4.77 6.47 -21.18
C ILE A 9 -3.66 5.85 -22.03
N PRO A 10 -2.42 6.39 -22.03
CA PRO A 10 -1.33 5.76 -22.75
C PRO A 10 -1.09 4.36 -22.17
N PRO A 11 -0.72 3.35 -22.99
CA PRO A 11 -0.33 2.05 -22.48
C PRO A 11 0.84 2.22 -21.51
N PRO A 12 0.94 1.38 -20.45
CA PRO A 12 2.10 1.40 -19.57
C PRO A 12 3.33 1.19 -20.44
N SER A 13 4.18 2.22 -20.51
CA SER A 13 5.44 2.12 -21.24
C SER A 13 6.35 1.14 -20.49
N MET A 14 7.13 0.32 -21.21
CA MET A 14 8.06 -0.64 -20.59
C MET A 14 9.04 0.03 -19.59
N SER A 15 9.25 1.34 -19.71
CA SER A 15 9.99 2.16 -18.74
C SER A 15 9.34 2.18 -17.37
N GLU A 16 8.01 2.25 -17.29
CA GLU A 16 7.28 2.32 -16.02
C GLU A 16 7.34 0.99 -15.26
N ASP A 17 7.34 -0.14 -15.99
CA ASP A 17 7.50 -1.47 -15.41
C ASP A 17 8.90 -1.64 -14.80
N ALA A 18 9.93 -1.20 -15.52
CA ALA A 18 11.31 -1.20 -15.02
C ALA A 18 11.49 -0.27 -13.82
N ASP A 19 10.87 0.92 -13.85
CA ASP A 19 10.96 1.88 -12.76
C ASP A 19 10.31 1.36 -11.47
N ASP A 20 9.23 0.59 -11.58
CA ASP A 20 8.61 -0.05 -10.42
C ASP A 20 9.53 -1.08 -9.76
N VAL A 21 10.24 -1.89 -10.57
CA VAL A 21 11.24 -2.83 -10.04
C VAL A 21 12.40 -2.08 -9.39
N ARG A 22 12.88 -0.99 -10.01
CA ARG A 22 13.92 -0.12 -9.43
C ARG A 22 13.49 0.47 -8.09
N ARG A 23 12.27 1.00 -7.98
CA ARG A 23 11.72 1.55 -6.73
C ARG A 23 11.64 0.47 -5.65
N ALA A 24 11.10 -0.69 -6.00
CA ALA A 24 10.98 -1.81 -5.09
C ALA A 24 12.36 -2.24 -4.54
N LEU A 25 13.35 -2.43 -5.40
CA LEU A 25 14.70 -2.81 -5.02
C LEU A 25 15.40 -1.73 -4.20
N THR A 26 15.21 -0.46 -4.53
CA THR A 26 15.75 0.67 -3.76
C THR A 26 15.22 0.67 -2.32
N ILE A 27 13.92 0.41 -2.15
CA ILE A 27 13.27 0.33 -0.84
C ILE A 27 13.70 -0.92 -0.05
N VAL A 28 13.86 -2.07 -0.72
CA VAL A 28 14.24 -3.32 -0.05
C VAL A 28 15.69 -3.26 0.42
N PHE A 29 16.62 -2.84 -0.46
CA PHE A 29 18.04 -2.79 -0.12
C PHE A 29 18.39 -1.61 0.79
N ARG A 30 17.69 -0.48 0.70
CA ARG A 30 17.95 0.74 1.52
C ARG A 30 19.44 1.16 1.55
N GLY A 31 20.15 0.94 0.44
CA GLY A 31 21.58 1.22 0.34
C GLY A 31 22.51 0.15 0.94
N ALA A 32 22.00 -1.00 1.37
CA ALA A 32 22.82 -2.15 1.70
C ALA A 32 23.46 -2.73 0.42
N ASP A 33 24.72 -3.15 0.52
CA ASP A 33 25.44 -3.73 -0.63
C ASP A 33 24.94 -5.13 -0.98
N GLY A 34 24.41 -5.87 0.00
CA GLY A 34 23.88 -7.21 -0.18
C GLY A 34 23.04 -7.67 1.00
N LEU A 35 22.06 -8.54 0.74
CA LEU A 35 21.13 -9.08 1.73
C LEU A 35 21.07 -10.60 1.62
N ALA A 36 20.88 -11.30 2.74
CA ALA A 36 20.62 -12.73 2.67
C ALA A 36 19.28 -12.96 1.97
N ARG A 37 19.19 -14.04 1.18
CA ARG A 37 17.97 -14.35 0.43
C ARG A 37 16.69 -14.38 1.28
N PRO A 38 16.65 -15.00 2.48
CA PRO A 38 15.48 -14.97 3.34
C PRO A 38 15.09 -13.56 3.82
N ASP A 39 16.06 -12.65 3.94
CA ASP A 39 15.78 -11.25 4.31
C ASP A 39 15.10 -10.50 3.16
N VAL A 40 15.48 -10.78 1.91
CA VAL A 40 14.82 -10.21 0.72
C VAL A 40 13.39 -10.75 0.59
N GLU A 41 13.20 -12.05 0.77
CA GLU A 41 11.87 -12.69 0.77
C GLU A 41 10.98 -12.13 1.88
N ARG A 42 11.53 -11.97 3.10
CA ARG A 42 10.82 -11.33 4.22
C ARG A 42 10.49 -9.87 3.92
N ALA A 43 11.41 -9.13 3.31
CA ALA A 43 11.16 -7.73 2.97
C ALA A 43 9.99 -7.58 2.00
N PHE A 44 9.92 -8.43 0.97
CA PHE A 44 8.83 -8.42 0.00
C PHE A 44 7.47 -8.84 0.59
N SER A 45 7.45 -9.77 1.54
CA SER A 45 6.20 -10.38 2.03
C SER A 45 5.71 -9.90 3.39
N PHE A 46 6.59 -9.70 4.37
CA PHE A 46 6.22 -9.33 5.73
C PHE A 46 6.46 -7.85 6.02
N ASP A 47 7.62 -7.32 5.64
CA ASP A 47 7.96 -5.94 6.01
C ASP A 47 7.18 -4.94 5.16
N MET A 48 7.10 -5.21 3.85
CA MET A 48 6.43 -4.34 2.89
C MET A 48 5.02 -4.84 2.50
N GLU A 49 4.70 -6.10 2.78
CA GLU A 49 3.41 -6.74 2.44
C GLU A 49 3.04 -6.58 0.95
N TRP A 50 4.03 -6.62 0.06
CA TRP A 50 3.83 -6.44 -1.38
C TRP A 50 3.36 -7.71 -2.08
N VAL A 51 3.78 -8.87 -1.58
CA VAL A 51 3.39 -10.19 -2.10
C VAL A 51 3.07 -11.13 -0.95
N ALA A 52 2.34 -12.20 -1.22
CA ALA A 52 2.07 -13.18 -0.17
C ALA A 52 3.35 -13.94 0.22
N PRO A 53 3.48 -14.47 1.45
CA PRO A 53 4.67 -15.20 1.89
C PRO A 53 5.05 -16.39 1.00
N HIS A 54 4.07 -17.05 0.38
CA HIS A 54 4.30 -18.18 -0.52
C HIS A 54 4.74 -17.76 -1.94
N GLU A 55 4.57 -16.49 -2.30
CA GLU A 55 5.00 -15.91 -3.59
C GLU A 55 6.39 -15.24 -3.48
N ALA A 56 6.89 -15.03 -2.25
CA ALA A 56 8.13 -14.28 -2.02
C ALA A 56 9.36 -14.94 -2.68
N GLU A 57 9.46 -16.27 -2.57
CA GLU A 57 10.53 -17.04 -3.21
C GLU A 57 10.46 -16.92 -4.74
N GLU A 58 9.23 -16.96 -5.30
CA GLU A 58 9.00 -16.81 -6.74
C GLU A 58 9.44 -15.43 -7.24
N VAL A 59 9.11 -14.36 -6.52
CA VAL A 59 9.58 -13.00 -6.84
C VAL A 59 11.10 -12.93 -6.87
N VAL A 60 11.78 -13.47 -5.88
CA VAL A 60 13.25 -13.44 -5.84
C VAL A 60 13.84 -14.23 -7.00
N ASN A 61 13.31 -15.42 -7.30
CA ASN A 61 13.72 -16.21 -8.46
C ASN A 61 13.51 -15.45 -9.77
N ALA A 62 12.36 -14.78 -9.93
CA ALA A 62 12.03 -14.00 -11.11
C ALA A 62 12.96 -12.80 -11.29
N LEU A 63 13.31 -12.10 -10.20
CA LEU A 63 14.23 -10.97 -10.22
C LEU A 63 15.67 -11.39 -10.54
N VAL A 64 16.11 -12.56 -10.04
CA VAL A 64 17.41 -13.14 -10.41
C VAL A 64 17.41 -13.54 -11.90
N ALA A 65 16.36 -14.23 -12.35
CA ALA A 65 16.24 -14.67 -13.74
C ALA A 65 16.18 -13.49 -14.74
N ALA A 66 15.53 -12.39 -14.36
CA ALA A 66 15.47 -11.17 -15.17
C ALA A 66 16.73 -10.30 -15.06
N GLY A 67 17.72 -10.70 -14.26
CA GLY A 67 19.02 -10.02 -14.15
C GLY A 67 19.01 -8.77 -13.28
N TRP A 68 18.03 -8.60 -12.39
CA TRP A 68 18.01 -7.51 -11.42
C TRP A 68 18.84 -7.81 -10.18
N LEU A 69 18.83 -9.07 -9.77
CA LEU A 69 19.56 -9.59 -8.62
C LEU A 69 20.60 -10.61 -9.09
N GLU A 70 21.71 -10.65 -8.39
CA GLU A 70 22.74 -11.67 -8.55
C GLU A 70 23.09 -12.28 -7.20
N GLU A 71 23.35 -13.58 -7.18
CA GLU A 71 23.76 -14.28 -5.96
C GLU A 71 25.29 -14.34 -5.89
N ARG A 72 25.87 -13.74 -4.84
CA ARG A 72 27.32 -13.77 -4.56
C ARG A 72 27.54 -14.14 -3.09
N LYS A 73 28.37 -15.15 -2.84
CA LYS A 73 28.76 -15.57 -1.47
C LYS A 73 27.55 -15.72 -0.52
N GLN A 74 26.48 -16.36 -0.99
CA GLN A 74 25.22 -16.61 -0.25
C GLN A 74 24.35 -15.37 0.03
N ASN A 75 24.72 -14.20 -0.50
CA ASN A 75 23.92 -12.99 -0.44
C ASN A 75 23.44 -12.58 -1.83
N LEU A 76 22.28 -11.93 -1.88
CA LEU A 76 21.75 -11.27 -3.07
C LEU A 76 22.29 -9.85 -3.13
N HIS A 77 22.80 -9.48 -4.30
CA HIS A 77 23.30 -8.16 -4.63
C HIS A 77 22.51 -7.60 -5.81
N LEU A 78 22.47 -6.28 -5.93
CA LEU A 78 21.95 -5.62 -7.14
C LEU A 78 22.92 -5.87 -8.29
N ALA A 79 22.44 -6.49 -9.37
CA ALA A 79 23.29 -6.80 -10.53
C ALA A 79 23.66 -5.56 -11.36
N LEU A 80 22.92 -4.47 -11.17
CA LEU A 80 23.11 -3.20 -11.86
C LEU A 80 22.89 -2.01 -10.92
N ASN A 81 23.46 -0.86 -11.29
CA ASN A 81 23.17 0.40 -10.62
C ASN A 81 21.75 0.86 -11.00
N LEU A 82 20.89 1.05 -9.99
CA LEU A 82 19.49 1.46 -10.20
C LEU A 82 19.35 2.93 -10.61
N GLY A 83 20.42 3.73 -10.48
CA GLY A 83 20.41 5.16 -10.79
C GLY A 83 19.65 6.00 -9.76
N GLU A 84 19.28 7.22 -10.14
CA GLU A 84 18.43 8.08 -9.31
C GLU A 84 16.96 7.64 -9.46
N VAL A 85 16.41 7.07 -8.39
CA VAL A 85 15.05 6.53 -8.37
C VAL A 85 14.17 7.40 -7.48
N ASN A 86 13.18 8.06 -8.08
CA ASN A 86 12.15 8.77 -7.32
C ASN A 86 11.09 7.78 -6.82
N VAL A 87 10.93 7.68 -5.50
CA VAL A 87 9.90 6.89 -4.81
C VAL A 87 8.89 7.87 -4.18
N PRO A 88 7.70 8.07 -4.78
CA PRO A 88 6.67 8.92 -4.19
C PRO A 88 6.23 8.41 -2.81
N PHE A 89 5.86 9.34 -1.92
CA PHE A 89 5.27 8.96 -0.64
C PHE A 89 3.98 8.15 -0.86
N GLY A 90 3.86 7.02 -0.16
CA GLY A 90 2.71 6.11 -0.31
C GLY A 90 2.71 5.28 -1.59
N TRP A 91 3.82 5.25 -2.34
CA TRP A 91 3.95 4.37 -3.51
C TRP A 91 3.95 2.89 -3.10
N PHE A 92 3.31 2.07 -3.94
CA PHE A 92 3.21 0.62 -3.77
C PHE A 92 3.40 -0.06 -5.15
N PRO A 93 4.24 -1.11 -5.27
CA PRO A 93 4.44 -1.79 -6.54
C PRO A 93 3.21 -2.58 -6.95
N ARG A 94 3.01 -2.77 -8.26
CA ARG A 94 2.04 -3.76 -8.73
C ARG A 94 2.67 -5.15 -8.53
N PRO A 95 2.08 -6.07 -7.75
CA PRO A 95 2.69 -7.37 -7.45
C PRO A 95 3.07 -8.17 -8.71
N ARG A 96 2.24 -8.09 -9.75
CA ARG A 96 2.49 -8.72 -11.06
C ARG A 96 3.81 -8.28 -11.72
N ARG A 97 4.28 -7.04 -11.47
CA ARG A 97 5.55 -6.53 -12.00
C ARG A 97 6.77 -7.11 -11.26
N LEU A 98 6.59 -7.62 -10.04
CA LEU A 98 7.63 -8.31 -9.27
C LEU A 98 7.68 -9.80 -9.59
N LEU A 99 6.53 -10.42 -9.85
CA LEU A 99 6.42 -11.82 -10.28
C LEU A 99 6.86 -12.03 -11.74
N HIS A 100 6.62 -11.03 -12.59
CA HIS A 100 7.02 -11.04 -13.99
C HIS A 100 7.82 -9.77 -14.33
N PRO A 101 9.04 -9.62 -13.78
CA PRO A 101 9.85 -8.45 -14.02
C PRO A 101 10.34 -8.40 -15.47
N VAL A 102 10.36 -7.19 -16.04
CA VAL A 102 11.03 -6.93 -17.31
C VAL A 102 12.53 -7.18 -17.18
N SER A 103 13.22 -7.55 -18.26
CA SER A 103 14.67 -7.79 -18.22
C SER A 103 15.44 -6.52 -17.85
N ALA A 104 16.44 -6.63 -16.98
CA ALA A 104 17.25 -5.50 -16.52
C ALA A 104 17.99 -4.76 -17.65
N THR A 105 18.39 -5.47 -18.72
CA THR A 105 19.04 -4.88 -19.91
C THR A 105 18.12 -3.93 -20.68
N SER A 106 16.81 -4.19 -20.69
CA SER A 106 15.83 -3.31 -21.34
C SER A 106 15.56 -2.03 -20.54
N ALA A 107 16.05 -1.95 -19.29
CA ALA A 107 15.91 -0.77 -18.43
C ALA A 107 17.06 0.24 -18.60
N SER A 108 18.18 -0.15 -19.20
CA SER A 108 19.41 0.65 -19.29
C SER A 108 19.61 1.47 -20.57
N ASP A 109 18.76 1.32 -21.59
CA ASP A 109 18.92 2.02 -22.86
C ASP A 109 17.90 3.16 -23.07
N PRO A 110 18.33 4.41 -23.34
CA PRO A 110 17.53 5.33 -24.11
C PRO A 110 17.51 4.83 -25.57
N SER A 111 16.34 4.35 -26.00
CA SER A 111 16.04 3.74 -27.31
C SER A 111 16.82 4.27 -28.53
N PRO A 112 17.05 3.41 -29.55
CA PRO A 112 16.35 3.64 -30.81
C PRO A 112 15.67 2.40 -31.43
N LYS A 113 14.73 2.69 -32.34
CA LYS A 113 13.76 1.85 -33.07
C LYS A 113 14.33 0.70 -33.93
N ALA A 114 13.58 -0.41 -34.01
CA ALA A 114 13.15 -1.18 -35.22
C ALA A 114 12.34 -2.42 -34.74
N GLU A 115 11.03 -2.56 -35.07
CA GLU A 115 10.48 -3.44 -36.15
C GLU A 115 10.87 -4.93 -36.00
N THR A 116 10.03 -5.97 -36.03
CA THR A 116 8.65 -6.24 -36.50
C THR A 116 8.28 -7.66 -36.03
N GLY A 117 7.00 -7.95 -35.76
CA GLY A 117 6.54 -9.35 -35.64
C GLY A 117 5.12 -9.55 -35.09
N LYS A 118 4.11 -9.49 -35.98
CA LYS A 118 2.71 -9.96 -35.83
C LYS A 118 2.64 -11.40 -35.30
N ALA A 119 1.57 -11.97 -34.71
CA ALA A 119 0.11 -11.89 -34.91
C ALA A 119 -0.56 -12.57 -33.68
N GLU A 120 -1.58 -11.96 -33.04
CA GLU A 120 -3.04 -12.20 -33.21
C GLU A 120 -3.58 -13.50 -32.60
N GLY A 121 -4.55 -13.38 -31.68
CA GLY A 121 -5.25 -14.55 -31.12
C GLY A 121 -6.26 -14.29 -29.99
N HIS A 122 -7.24 -13.42 -30.23
CA HIS A 122 -8.62 -13.45 -29.69
C HIS A 122 -8.91 -13.72 -28.20
N ILE A 123 -9.42 -12.67 -27.54
CA ILE A 123 -10.31 -12.72 -26.37
C ILE A 123 -11.73 -13.08 -26.85
N PRO A 124 -12.58 -13.68 -26.00
CA PRO A 124 -13.91 -13.12 -25.82
C PRO A 124 -14.19 -12.73 -24.37
N THR A 125 -14.46 -11.45 -24.22
CA THR A 125 -15.17 -10.73 -23.16
C THR A 125 -16.45 -11.43 -22.71
N THR A 126 -16.71 -11.49 -21.41
CA THR A 126 -17.95 -11.14 -20.63
C THR A 126 -17.62 -11.60 -19.18
N SER A 127 -17.98 -11.02 -18.04
CA SER A 127 -19.04 -10.13 -17.62
C SER A 127 -18.71 -9.56 -16.24
N THR A 128 -19.05 -8.30 -16.05
CA THR A 128 -19.33 -7.58 -14.81
C THR A 128 -19.68 -8.44 -13.58
N GLN A 129 -18.94 -8.24 -12.47
CA GLN A 129 -19.52 -8.24 -11.12
C GLN A 129 -18.79 -7.23 -10.21
N PRO A 130 -19.53 -6.58 -9.28
CA PRO A 130 -19.06 -5.45 -8.47
C PRO A 130 -18.01 -5.87 -7.43
N PRO A 131 -17.25 -4.92 -6.84
CA PRO A 131 -16.26 -5.21 -5.82
C PRO A 131 -16.93 -5.92 -4.65
N ARG A 132 -16.53 -7.18 -4.45
CA ARG A 132 -16.81 -7.94 -3.24
C ARG A 132 -16.08 -7.22 -2.12
N SER A 133 -16.84 -6.50 -1.29
CA SER A 133 -16.37 -5.92 -0.04
C SER A 133 -15.52 -6.96 0.69
N PRO A 134 -14.23 -6.70 1.02
CA PRO A 134 -13.62 -7.50 2.05
C PRO A 134 -14.46 -7.26 3.30
N ALA A 135 -15.00 -8.37 3.81
CA ALA A 135 -15.80 -8.40 5.01
C ALA A 135 -15.19 -7.46 6.04
N ARG A 136 -16.01 -6.50 6.46
CA ARG A 136 -15.83 -5.68 7.64
C ARG A 136 -15.10 -6.53 8.69
N VAL A 137 -13.94 -6.07 9.16
CA VAL A 137 -13.30 -6.58 10.39
C VAL A 137 -14.22 -6.17 11.54
N GLU A 138 -15.40 -6.74 11.54
CA GLU A 138 -16.33 -6.76 12.62
C GLU A 138 -15.79 -7.81 13.58
N THR A 139 -15.56 -7.39 14.81
CA THR A 139 -15.55 -8.25 16.00
C THR A 139 -14.22 -8.87 16.47
N ALA A 140 -13.05 -8.29 16.19
CA ALA A 140 -11.79 -8.72 16.85
C ALA A 140 -11.33 -7.83 18.04
N LEU A 141 -11.93 -6.64 18.25
CA LEU A 141 -11.57 -5.73 19.35
C LEU A 141 -12.66 -5.62 20.45
N THR A 142 -13.62 -6.54 20.49
CA THR A 142 -14.87 -6.40 21.29
C THR A 142 -14.73 -6.76 22.80
N GLY A 143 -13.52 -6.87 23.32
CA GLY A 143 -13.25 -7.14 24.74
C GLY A 143 -12.91 -5.90 25.58
N ASP A 144 -12.81 -4.72 24.96
CA ASP A 144 -12.40 -3.51 25.67
C ASP A 144 -13.57 -2.90 26.50
N PRO A 145 -13.45 -2.78 27.82
CA PRO A 145 -14.50 -2.16 28.64
C PRO A 145 -14.78 -0.69 28.23
N ARG A 146 -13.83 0.00 27.60
CA ARG A 146 -14.00 1.38 27.08
C ARG A 146 -14.98 1.45 25.92
N ALA A 147 -15.22 0.35 25.19
CA ALA A 147 -16.21 0.32 24.12
C ALA A 147 -17.62 0.70 24.61
N ARG A 148 -17.96 0.33 25.85
CA ARG A 148 -19.24 0.69 26.51
C ARG A 148 -19.36 2.19 26.81
N LEU A 149 -18.22 2.88 26.96
CA LEU A 149 -18.15 4.30 27.30
C LEU A 149 -18.15 5.21 26.06
N THR A 150 -17.99 4.66 24.85
CA THR A 150 -18.03 5.38 23.57
C THR A 150 -19.16 6.43 23.47
N PRO A 151 -20.45 6.12 23.73
CA PRO A 151 -21.52 7.11 23.59
C PRO A 151 -21.44 8.24 24.63
N ARG A 152 -20.93 7.96 25.82
CA ARG A 152 -20.71 8.97 26.88
C ARG A 152 -19.59 9.92 26.46
N VAL A 153 -18.50 9.38 25.92
CA VAL A 153 -17.35 10.15 25.43
C VAL A 153 -17.72 11.01 24.23
N ALA A 154 -18.51 10.49 23.28
CA ALA A 154 -19.02 11.28 22.16
C ALA A 154 -19.84 12.49 22.63
N LYS A 155 -20.75 12.30 23.60
CA LYS A 155 -21.53 13.41 24.19
C LYS A 155 -20.65 14.43 24.93
N PHE A 156 -19.64 13.95 25.68
CA PHE A 156 -18.69 14.82 26.38
C PHE A 156 -17.92 15.70 25.39
N ILE A 157 -17.37 15.09 24.34
CA ILE A 157 -16.58 15.80 23.31
C ILE A 157 -17.46 16.79 22.56
N SER A 158 -18.67 16.41 22.14
CA SER A 158 -19.61 17.32 21.47
C SER A 158 -19.87 18.58 22.31
N ARG A 159 -20.12 18.41 23.61
CA ARG A 159 -20.36 19.55 24.53
C ARG A 159 -19.13 20.43 24.72
N GLN A 160 -17.96 19.83 24.88
CA GLN A 160 -16.71 20.56 25.16
C GLN A 160 -16.13 21.23 23.91
N SER A 161 -16.26 20.60 22.75
CA SER A 161 -15.76 21.14 21.47
C SER A 161 -16.73 22.12 20.80
N GLY A 162 -17.99 22.17 21.23
CA GLY A 162 -19.04 22.92 20.54
C GLY A 162 -19.48 22.30 19.20
N LEU A 163 -19.02 21.09 18.87
CA LEU A 163 -19.43 20.37 17.66
C LEU A 163 -20.79 19.69 17.86
N ALA A 164 -21.64 19.77 16.85
CA ALA A 164 -22.84 18.94 16.77
C ALA A 164 -22.46 17.44 16.77
N LEU A 165 -23.30 16.61 17.38
CA LEU A 165 -23.02 15.17 17.51
C LEU A 165 -22.87 14.49 16.14
N ASP A 166 -23.70 14.86 15.16
CA ASP A 166 -23.66 14.32 13.81
C ASP A 166 -22.34 14.66 13.09
N GLU A 167 -21.81 15.87 13.30
CA GLU A 167 -20.51 16.28 12.73
C GLU A 167 -19.35 15.57 13.44
N LEU A 168 -19.47 15.33 14.74
CA LEU A 168 -18.49 14.54 15.50
C LEU A 168 -18.47 13.08 15.03
N GLU A 169 -19.64 12.46 14.83
CA GLU A 169 -19.76 11.09 14.30
C GLU A 169 -19.19 11.00 12.89
N ARG A 170 -19.55 11.92 12.00
CA ARG A 170 -18.99 11.97 10.63
C ARG A 170 -17.47 12.12 10.63
N ARG A 171 -16.90 12.90 11.57
CA ARG A 171 -15.44 13.02 11.74
C ARG A 171 -14.83 11.73 12.26
N ALA A 172 -15.45 11.10 13.27
CA ALA A 172 -15.00 9.82 13.80
C ALA A 172 -15.05 8.72 12.73
N ASP A 173 -16.10 8.65 11.91
CA ASP A 173 -16.22 7.72 10.78
C ASP A 173 -15.11 7.91 9.75
N ARG A 174 -14.75 9.16 9.44
CA ARG A 174 -13.59 9.44 8.57
C ARG A 174 -12.29 8.94 9.18
N LYS A 175 -12.12 9.03 10.50
CA LYS A 175 -10.96 8.44 11.20
C LYS A 175 -10.99 6.92 11.12
N ILE A 176 -12.12 6.29 11.38
CA ILE A 176 -12.28 4.83 11.31
C ILE A 176 -11.97 4.32 9.89
N LYS A 177 -12.43 5.03 8.85
CA LYS A 177 -12.13 4.68 7.45
C LYS A 177 -10.66 4.89 7.07
N ALA A 178 -10.00 5.88 7.65
CA ALA A 178 -8.59 6.15 7.39
C ALA A 178 -7.65 5.22 8.16
N PHE A 179 -8.05 4.80 9.37
CA PHE A 179 -7.27 3.93 10.26
C PHE A 179 -7.90 2.54 10.32
N HIS A 180 -7.32 1.59 9.59
CA HIS A 180 -7.84 0.22 9.47
C HIS A 180 -7.89 -0.58 10.79
N LEU A 181 -7.20 -0.14 11.85
CA LEU A 181 -7.05 -0.84 13.13
C LEU A 181 -7.42 0.03 14.35
N ILE A 182 -8.39 0.95 14.21
CA ILE A 182 -8.81 1.82 15.31
C ILE A 182 -10.15 1.41 15.91
N THR A 183 -10.24 1.41 17.25
CA THR A 183 -11.51 1.27 17.97
C THR A 183 -12.33 2.55 17.91
N PRO A 184 -13.68 2.50 17.86
CA PRO A 184 -14.53 3.69 17.78
C PRO A 184 -14.25 4.76 18.86
N TRP A 185 -14.04 4.36 20.11
CA TRP A 185 -13.72 5.30 21.20
C TRP A 185 -12.41 6.07 20.97
N MET A 186 -11.42 5.42 20.35
CA MET A 186 -10.15 6.04 19.99
C MET A 186 -10.33 7.02 18.82
N ALA A 187 -11.19 6.71 17.86
CA ALA A 187 -11.54 7.64 16.78
C ALA A 187 -12.15 8.94 17.35
N TYR A 188 -13.04 8.84 18.34
CA TYR A 188 -13.56 10.02 19.05
C TYR A 188 -12.46 10.78 19.81
N ALA A 189 -11.55 10.08 20.50
CA ALA A 189 -10.43 10.71 21.20
C ALA A 189 -9.49 11.48 20.24
N LEU A 190 -9.25 10.95 19.04
CA LEU A 190 -8.49 11.66 18.01
C LEU A 190 -9.19 12.94 17.55
N VAL A 191 -10.51 12.90 17.32
CA VAL A 191 -11.26 14.11 16.96
C VAL A 191 -11.20 15.14 18.07
N ALA A 192 -11.31 14.71 19.33
CA ALA A 192 -11.23 15.59 20.48
C ALA A 192 -9.86 16.30 20.58
N ARG A 193 -8.77 15.57 20.33
CA ARG A 193 -7.42 16.16 20.23
C ARG A 193 -7.32 17.21 19.13
N GLU A 194 -7.95 16.98 17.98
CA GLU A 194 -8.01 17.95 16.88
C GLU A 194 -8.83 19.19 17.20
N GLN A 195 -9.80 19.09 18.12
CA GLN A 195 -10.55 20.25 18.63
C GLN A 195 -9.80 20.98 19.76
N GLY A 196 -8.57 20.59 20.08
CA GLY A 196 -7.77 21.22 21.14
C GLY A 196 -8.21 20.86 22.56
N LEU A 197 -8.97 19.77 22.75
CA LEU A 197 -9.37 19.32 24.08
C LEU A 197 -8.19 18.65 24.80
N VAL A 198 -8.12 18.84 26.13
CA VAL A 198 -7.09 18.24 26.98
C VAL A 198 -7.31 16.73 27.08
N MET A 199 -6.27 15.94 26.78
CA MET A 199 -6.38 14.47 26.73
C MET A 199 -6.67 13.84 28.09
N ASP A 200 -6.25 14.46 29.19
CA ASP A 200 -6.53 13.99 30.55
C ASP A 200 -8.03 13.94 30.84
N ASP A 201 -8.80 14.90 30.34
CA ASP A 201 -10.26 14.93 30.56
C ASP A 201 -10.98 13.89 29.72
N ILE A 202 -10.46 13.57 28.53
CA ILE A 202 -10.94 12.48 27.68
C ILE A 202 -10.58 11.13 28.32
N ALA A 203 -9.38 10.99 28.88
CA ALA A 203 -8.94 9.80 29.60
C ALA A 203 -9.82 9.53 30.82
N LYS A 204 -10.14 10.55 31.62
CA LYS A 204 -11.12 10.45 32.73
C LYS A 204 -12.51 10.04 32.24
N ALA A 205 -12.95 10.52 31.07
CA ALA A 205 -14.24 10.14 30.50
C ALA A 205 -14.28 8.68 30.01
N LEU A 206 -13.11 8.12 29.68
CA LEU A 206 -12.86 6.74 29.25
C LEU A 206 -12.43 5.82 30.40
N ASP A 207 -12.35 6.33 31.64
CA ASP A 207 -11.94 5.54 32.78
C ASP A 207 -13.09 4.61 33.21
N VAL A 208 -12.75 3.32 33.35
CA VAL A 208 -13.71 2.28 33.72
C VAL A 208 -13.55 2.12 35.22
N ALA A 209 -14.48 2.70 35.97
CA ALA A 209 -14.55 2.55 37.43
C ALA A 209 -14.70 1.08 37.85
#